data_AF-A0A1C3NZA9-F1
#
_entry.id   AF-A0A1C3NZA9-F1
#
_cell.length_a   1.000
_cell.length_b   1.000
_cell.length_c   1.000
_cell.angle_alpha   90.00
_cell.angle_beta   90.00
_cell.angle_gamma   90.00
#
_symmetry.space_group_name_H-M   'P 1'
#
loop_
_entity.id
_entity.type
_entity.pdbx_description
1 polymer ?
#
loop_
_entity_poly.entity_id
_entity_poly.type
_entity_poly.pdbx_seq_one_letter_code
_entity_poly.pdbx_strand_id
1 'polypeptide(L)'
;MTVDVIALCRARPDIEASVTALVAASPHLRVVPVSHGAVMQLADDDGRPLVSIESPVLVQVPGEAQRLLGPEVSMVDAPLWWVEARATSAREGTEDIARRFAHQLVCLLGGVVWPIRDEGPEKPESPATINGVMP
;
A
#
# COMPACT_ATOMS: atom_id res chain seq x y z
N MET A 1 10.58 1.97 -13.14
CA MET A 1 9.87 0.70 -12.87
C MET A 1 8.85 0.98 -11.77
N THR A 2 7.86 0.12 -11.56
CA THR A 2 6.95 0.23 -10.41
C THR A 2 7.14 -0.95 -9.48
N VAL A 3 6.78 -0.75 -8.22
CA VAL A 3 6.66 -1.81 -7.21
C VAL A 3 5.19 -1.90 -6.85
N ASP A 4 4.63 -3.11 -6.95
CA ASP A 4 3.21 -3.33 -6.71
C ASP A 4 3.00 -3.85 -5.29
N VAL A 5 2.13 -3.18 -4.55
CA VAL A 5 1.64 -3.60 -3.24
C VAL A 5 0.16 -3.90 -3.38
N ILE A 6 -0.26 -5.07 -2.94
CA ILE A 6 -1.62 -5.57 -3.14
C ILE A 6 -2.31 -5.71 -1.79
N ALA A 7 -3.47 -5.08 -1.64
CA ALA A 7 -4.38 -5.31 -0.53
C ALA A 7 -5.46 -6.30 -0.97
N LEU A 8 -5.47 -7.48 -0.36
CA LEU A 8 -6.55 -8.46 -0.48
C LEU A 8 -7.53 -8.22 0.67
N CYS A 9 -8.68 -7.63 0.38
CA CYS A 9 -9.67 -7.20 1.37
C CYS A 9 -10.85 -8.18 1.43
N ARG A 10 -11.37 -8.47 2.62
CA ARG A 10 -12.57 -9.32 2.79
C ARG A 10 -13.86 -8.58 2.44
N ALA A 11 -13.92 -7.29 2.74
CA ALA A 11 -15.04 -6.41 2.39
C ALA A 11 -14.74 -5.53 1.18
N ARG A 12 -15.79 -5.05 0.51
CA ARG A 12 -15.68 -4.12 -0.62
C ARG A 12 -15.12 -2.78 -0.15
N PRO A 13 -14.06 -2.24 -0.76
CA PRO A 13 -13.66 -0.86 -0.52
C PRO A 13 -14.75 0.10 -1.00
N ASP A 14 -15.26 0.92 -0.09
CA ASP A 14 -16.08 2.08 -0.41
C ASP A 14 -15.22 3.35 -0.43
N ILE A 15 -15.86 4.49 -0.70
CA ILE A 15 -15.17 5.79 -0.78
C ILE A 15 -14.57 6.16 0.58
N GLU A 16 -15.28 5.89 1.68
CA GLU A 16 -14.84 6.27 3.02
C GLU A 16 -13.59 5.50 3.45
N ALA A 17 -13.60 4.17 3.28
CA ALA A 17 -12.44 3.32 3.57
C ALA A 17 -11.25 3.69 2.67
N SER A 18 -11.51 3.97 1.39
CA SER A 18 -10.46 4.37 0.45
C SER A 18 -9.81 5.70 0.83
N VAL A 19 -10.61 6.72 1.16
CA VAL A 19 -10.12 8.04 1.59
C VAL A 19 -9.37 7.95 2.92
N THR A 20 -9.90 7.18 3.88
CA THR A 20 -9.25 6.97 5.18
C THR A 20 -7.87 6.33 5.00
N ALA A 21 -7.76 5.28 4.18
CA ALA A 21 -6.49 4.64 3.88
C ALA A 21 -5.51 5.58 3.15
N LEU A 22 -6.00 6.41 2.22
CA LEU A 22 -5.19 7.41 1.51
C LEU A 22 -4.60 8.46 2.48
N VAL A 23 -5.43 9.02 3.36
CA VAL A 23 -5.01 10.02 4.34
C VAL A 23 -3.99 9.45 5.32
N ALA A 24 -4.20 8.20 5.76
CA ALA A 24 -3.28 7.52 6.66
C ALA A 24 -1.94 7.13 5.98
N ALA A 25 -1.93 6.95 4.65
CA ALA A 25 -0.70 6.68 3.90
C ALA A 25 0.25 7.89 3.90
N SER A 26 -0.30 9.08 3.65
CA SER A 26 0.39 10.35 3.85
C SER A 26 -0.60 11.53 3.83
N PRO A 27 -0.71 12.31 4.91
CA PRO A 27 -1.67 13.41 5.00
C PRO A 27 -1.31 14.61 4.11
N HIS A 28 -0.09 14.67 3.61
CA HIS A 28 0.41 15.78 2.80
C HIS A 28 0.31 15.55 1.30
N LEU A 29 0.00 14.32 0.86
CA LEU A 29 -0.07 14.00 -0.57
C LEU A 29 -1.43 14.37 -1.14
N ARG A 30 -1.40 14.82 -2.40
CA ARG A 30 -2.62 15.18 -3.13
C ARG A 30 -3.23 13.92 -3.73
N VAL A 31 -4.52 13.71 -3.51
CA VAL A 31 -5.30 12.67 -4.18
C VAL A 31 -5.83 13.22 -5.50
N VAL A 32 -5.41 12.62 -6.61
CA VAL A 32 -5.80 13.04 -7.97
C VAL A 32 -6.52 11.87 -8.66
N PRO A 33 -7.81 11.99 -9.01
CA PRO A 33 -8.46 11.01 -9.85
C PRO A 33 -7.92 11.12 -11.29
N VAL A 34 -7.52 10.00 -11.88
CA VAL A 34 -7.11 9.91 -13.29
C VAL A 34 -7.96 8.86 -14.02
N SER A 35 -7.84 8.82 -15.34
CA SER A 35 -8.60 7.86 -16.18
C SER A 35 -10.10 7.91 -15.92
N HIS A 36 -10.69 9.11 -15.88
CA HIS A 36 -12.11 9.32 -15.56
C HIS A 36 -12.55 8.75 -14.19
N GLY A 37 -11.63 8.71 -13.22
CA GLY A 37 -11.89 8.24 -11.86
C GLY A 37 -11.68 6.73 -11.65
N ALA A 38 -11.25 5.99 -12.67
CA ALA A 38 -10.92 4.58 -12.55
C ALA A 38 -9.63 4.32 -11.74
N VAL A 39 -8.78 5.33 -11.61
CA VAL A 39 -7.51 5.23 -10.89
C VAL A 39 -7.37 6.46 -9.99
N MET A 40 -6.93 6.23 -8.75
CA MET A 40 -6.59 7.31 -7.83
C MET A 40 -5.08 7.41 -7.71
N GLN A 41 -4.52 8.62 -7.80
CA GLN A 41 -3.09 8.85 -7.64
C GLN A 41 -2.80 9.64 -6.37
N LEU A 42 -1.79 9.21 -5.62
CA LEU A 42 -1.12 10.03 -4.62
C LEU A 42 0.03 10.76 -5.31
N ALA A 43 -0.03 12.08 -5.34
CA ALA A 43 0.95 12.95 -5.97
C ALA A 43 1.62 13.89 -4.97
N ASP A 44 2.87 14.27 -5.26
CA ASP A 44 3.56 15.33 -4.52
C ASP A 44 2.95 16.72 -4.79
N ASP A 45 3.49 17.75 -4.12
CA ASP A 45 3.01 19.14 -4.25
C ASP A 45 3.14 19.68 -5.67
N ASP A 46 4.11 19.18 -6.44
CA ASP A 46 4.31 19.50 -7.86
C ASP A 46 3.33 18.74 -8.78
N GLY A 47 2.47 17.88 -8.23
CA GLY A 47 1.51 17.07 -8.98
C GLY A 47 2.13 15.84 -9.64
N ARG A 48 3.34 15.43 -9.25
CA ARG A 48 4.00 14.25 -9.81
C ARG A 48 3.46 12.99 -9.12
N PRO A 49 3.01 11.97 -9.86
CA PRO A 49 2.43 10.77 -9.27
C PRO A 49 3.51 9.93 -8.57
N LEU A 50 3.26 9.59 -7.31
CA LEU A 50 4.10 8.73 -6.48
C LEU A 50 3.54 7.31 -6.39
N VAL A 51 2.23 7.19 -6.18
CA VAL A 51 1.51 5.92 -6.10
C VAL A 51 0.23 6.01 -6.93
N SER A 52 -0.04 4.99 -7.75
CA SER A 52 -1.33 4.82 -8.43
C SER A 52 -2.09 3.67 -7.81
N ILE A 53 -3.36 3.89 -7.50
CA ILE A 53 -4.26 2.89 -6.91
C ILE A 53 -5.28 2.53 -7.96
N GLU A 54 -5.23 1.28 -8.38
CA GLU A 54 -6.14 0.72 -9.37
C GLU A 54 -7.53 0.48 -8.78
N SER A 55 -8.54 0.43 -9.65
CA SER A 55 -9.91 0.11 -9.25
C SER A 55 -10.00 -1.25 -8.52
N PRO A 56 -10.73 -1.35 -7.40
CA PRO A 56 -10.95 -2.63 -6.72
C PRO A 56 -11.61 -3.68 -7.64
N VAL A 57 -11.03 -4.88 -7.69
CA VAL A 57 -11.53 -6.01 -8.48
C VAL A 57 -12.04 -7.11 -7.55
N LEU A 58 -13.26 -7.59 -7.78
CA LEU A 58 -13.80 -8.74 -7.04
C LEU A 58 -13.23 -10.04 -7.63
N VAL A 59 -12.44 -10.76 -6.84
CA VAL A 59 -11.94 -12.10 -7.17
C VAL A 59 -12.91 -13.13 -6.61
N GLN A 60 -13.59 -13.85 -7.50
CA GLN A 60 -14.58 -14.87 -7.12
C GLN A 60 -14.05 -16.30 -7.15
N VAL A 61 -12.95 -16.54 -7.87
CA VAL A 61 -12.41 -17.88 -8.09
C VAL A 61 -11.59 -18.31 -6.86
N PRO A 62 -11.96 -19.40 -6.16
CA PRO A 62 -11.17 -19.92 -5.05
C PRO A 62 -9.74 -20.26 -5.49
N GLY A 63 -8.74 -19.88 -4.68
CA GLY A 63 -7.32 -20.14 -4.97
C GLY A 63 -6.66 -19.22 -6.01
N GLU A 64 -7.40 -18.33 -6.68
CA GLU A 64 -6.83 -17.47 -7.72
C GLU A 64 -5.79 -16.49 -7.18
N ALA A 65 -6.02 -15.90 -6.00
CA ALA A 65 -5.04 -15.03 -5.35
C ALA A 65 -3.76 -15.79 -5.00
N GLN A 66 -3.87 -17.02 -4.50
CA GLN A 66 -2.73 -17.89 -4.21
C GLN A 66 -1.95 -18.27 -5.49
N ARG A 67 -2.66 -18.53 -6.59
CA ARG A 67 -2.03 -18.84 -7.89
C ARG A 67 -1.17 -17.69 -8.41
N LEU A 68 -1.62 -16.45 -8.18
CA LEU A 68 -0.95 -15.24 -8.67
C LEU A 68 0.17 -14.74 -7.73
N LEU A 69 -0.06 -14.81 -6.41
CA LEU A 69 0.81 -14.15 -5.42
C LEU A 69 1.63 -15.12 -4.56
N GLY A 70 1.32 -16.42 -4.62
CA GLY A 70 1.98 -17.44 -3.81
C GLY A 70 1.15 -17.94 -2.63
N PRO A 71 1.63 -18.98 -1.93
CA PRO A 71 0.93 -19.61 -0.82
C PRO A 71 0.75 -18.70 0.40
N GLU A 72 1.50 -17.62 0.52
CA GLU A 72 1.49 -16.73 1.68
C GLU A 72 0.14 -16.02 1.85
N VAL A 73 -0.62 -15.84 0.76
CA VAL A 73 -1.95 -15.19 0.79
C VAL A 73 -3.12 -16.16 0.98
N SER A 74 -2.85 -17.45 1.23
CA SER A 74 -3.88 -18.49 1.39
C SER A 74 -4.83 -18.27 2.59
N MET A 75 -4.50 -17.36 3.50
CA MET A 75 -5.33 -16.98 4.65
C MET A 75 -6.58 -16.16 4.30
N VAL A 76 -6.70 -15.68 3.05
CA VAL A 76 -7.87 -14.94 2.56
C VAL A 76 -8.53 -15.72 1.43
N ASP A 77 -9.65 -16.37 1.75
CA ASP A 77 -10.45 -17.09 0.77
C ASP A 77 -11.28 -16.16 -0.11
N ALA A 78 -11.59 -16.62 -1.33
CA ALA A 78 -12.57 -15.98 -2.20
C ALA A 78 -14.00 -16.18 -1.64
N PRO A 79 -14.94 -15.25 -1.87
CA PRO A 79 -14.76 -14.00 -2.62
C PRO A 79 -13.98 -12.94 -1.82
N LEU A 80 -13.05 -12.26 -2.48
CA LEU A 80 -12.25 -11.18 -1.91
C LEU A 80 -12.10 -10.01 -2.89
N TRP A 81 -11.74 -8.85 -2.38
CA TRP A 81 -11.47 -7.65 -3.17
C TRP A 81 -9.96 -7.44 -3.31
N TRP A 82 -9.50 -7.34 -4.55
CA TRP A 82 -8.12 -7.05 -4.92
C TRP A 82 -7.96 -5.56 -5.19
N VAL A 83 -7.05 -4.91 -4.48
CA VAL A 83 -6.66 -3.52 -4.73
C VAL A 83 -5.16 -3.45 -4.93
N GLU A 84 -4.74 -2.90 -6.07
CA GLU A 84 -3.33 -2.80 -6.44
C GLU A 84 -2.86 -1.35 -6.29
N ALA A 85 -1.81 -1.14 -5.51
CA ALA A 85 -1.12 0.13 -5.33
C ALA A 85 0.27 0.04 -5.97
N ARG A 86 0.46 0.78 -7.06
CA ARG A 86 1.68 0.83 -7.87
C ARG A 86 2.52 2.02 -7.45
N ALA A 87 3.60 1.77 -6.72
CA ALA A 87 4.57 2.79 -6.32
C ALA A 87 5.63 2.99 -7.40
N THR A 88 5.99 4.25 -7.70
CA THR A 88 7.12 4.53 -8.60
C THR A 88 8.46 4.22 -7.93
N SER A 89 9.34 3.48 -8.60
CA SER A 89 10.69 3.21 -8.09
C SER A 89 11.66 4.40 -8.25
N ALA A 90 11.19 5.52 -8.82
CA ALA A 90 12.03 6.68 -9.13
C ALA A 90 12.31 7.59 -7.91
N ARG A 91 11.63 7.36 -6.78
CA ARG A 91 11.77 8.11 -5.54
C ARG A 91 11.79 7.16 -4.36
N GLU A 92 12.68 7.44 -3.41
CA GLU A 92 12.77 6.68 -2.16
C GLU A 92 11.50 6.87 -1.31
N GLY A 93 11.08 5.83 -0.58
CA GLY A 93 9.92 5.86 0.32
C GLY A 93 8.54 5.76 -0.34
N THR A 94 8.44 5.71 -1.67
CA THR A 94 7.15 5.56 -2.38
C THR A 94 6.49 4.20 -2.14
N GLU A 95 7.29 3.14 -2.03
CA GLU A 95 6.78 1.81 -1.68
C GLU A 95 6.19 1.82 -0.27
N ASP A 96 6.82 2.51 0.68
CA ASP A 96 6.31 2.60 2.04
C ASP A 96 4.99 3.38 2.11
N ILE A 97 4.79 4.39 1.25
CA ILE A 97 3.50 5.06 1.09
C ILE A 97 2.43 4.07 0.58
N ALA A 98 2.71 3.33 -0.49
CA ALA A 98 1.79 2.33 -1.03
C ALA A 98 1.46 1.24 0.00
N ARG A 99 2.45 0.83 0.79
CA ARG A 99 2.31 -0.14 1.88
C ARG A 99 1.46 0.38 3.02
N ARG A 100 1.68 1.62 3.48
CA ARG A 100 0.82 2.25 4.50
C ARG A 100 -0.63 2.32 4.04
N PHE A 101 -0.87 2.73 2.79
CA PHE A 101 -2.21 2.70 2.18
C PHE A 101 -2.82 1.29 2.26
N ALA A 102 -2.11 0.28 1.75
CA ALA A 102 -2.60 -1.10 1.70
C ALA A 102 -2.88 -1.67 3.10
N HIS A 103 -2.00 -1.42 4.08
CA HIS A 103 -2.20 -1.86 5.46
C HIS A 103 -3.42 -1.18 6.09
N GLN A 104 -3.58 0.12 5.92
CA GLN A 104 -4.73 0.84 6.48
C GLN A 104 -6.05 0.35 5.88
N LEU A 105 -6.06 0.09 4.57
CA LEU A 105 -7.23 -0.49 3.91
C LEU A 105 -7.57 -1.88 4.45
N VAL A 106 -6.56 -2.74 4.61
CA VAL A 106 -6.71 -4.08 5.21
C VAL A 106 -7.11 -4.02 6.68
N CYS A 107 -6.63 -3.04 7.46
CA CYS A 107 -7.05 -2.83 8.84
C CYS A 107 -8.54 -2.51 8.94
N LEU A 108 -9.09 -1.73 7.99
CA LEU A 108 -10.50 -1.35 7.96
C LEU A 108 -11.40 -2.48 7.44
N LEU A 109 -10.95 -3.22 6.42
CA LEU A 109 -11.78 -4.15 5.66
C LEU A 109 -11.49 -5.63 5.96
N GLY A 110 -10.48 -5.90 6.79
CA GLY A 110 -9.92 -7.22 7.03
C GLY A 110 -9.20 -7.78 5.79
N GLY A 111 -8.21 -8.67 6.00
CA GLY A 111 -7.50 -9.33 4.91
C GLY A 111 -5.99 -9.37 5.08
N VAL A 112 -5.24 -9.24 3.99
CA VAL A 112 -3.77 -9.31 3.99
C VAL A 112 -3.16 -8.37 2.95
N VAL A 113 -1.96 -7.88 3.24
CA VAL A 113 -1.14 -7.10 2.30
C VAL A 113 -0.04 -7.99 1.73
N TRP A 114 0.13 -7.95 0.42
CA TRP A 114 1.23 -8.60 -0.30
C TRP A 114 2.14 -7.54 -0.96
N PRO A 115 3.47 -7.73 -1.04
CA PRO A 115 4.25 -8.82 -0.45
C PRO A 115 4.16 -8.82 1.07
N ILE A 116 4.06 -10.01 1.67
CA ILE A 116 4.19 -10.17 3.12
C ILE A 116 5.64 -9.87 3.44
N ARG A 117 5.87 -8.77 4.16
CA ARG A 117 7.17 -8.49 4.75
C ARG A 117 7.19 -9.18 6.10
N ASP A 118 8.17 -10.04 6.30
CA ASP A 118 8.54 -10.43 7.65
C ASP A 118 8.96 -9.13 8.36
N GLU A 119 8.40 -8.85 9.52
CA GLU A 119 8.93 -7.81 10.40
C GLU A 119 10.28 -8.32 10.93
N GLY A 120 11.29 -8.34 10.05
CA GLY A 120 12.67 -8.56 10.44
C GLY A 120 13.02 -7.52 11.51
N PRO A 121 13.80 -7.89 12.54
CA PRO A 121 14.03 -7.02 13.69
C PRO A 121 14.50 -5.66 13.18
N GLU A 122 13.75 -4.63 13.53
CA GLU A 122 14.08 -3.22 13.29
C GLU A 122 15.55 -3.04 13.67
N LYS A 123 16.40 -2.83 12.67
CA LYS A 123 17.84 -2.66 12.91
C LYS A 123 17.97 -1.41 13.76
N PRO A 124 18.43 -1.49 15.03
CA PRO A 124 18.54 -0.31 15.86
C PRO A 124 19.48 0.66 15.15
N GLU A 125 18.92 1.82 14.80
CA GLU A 125 19.63 3.00 14.38
C GLU A 125 20.81 3.20 15.34
N SER A 126 22.03 3.11 14.80
CA SER A 126 23.24 3.29 15.59
C SER A 126 23.17 4.66 16.26
N PRO A 127 23.31 4.74 17.60
CA PRO A 127 23.29 6.02 18.26
C PRO A 127 24.43 6.87 17.69
N ALA A 128 24.07 8.02 17.15
CA ALA A 128 25.02 9.02 16.70
C ALA A 128 26.02 9.30 17.83
N THR A 129 27.31 9.08 17.56
CA THR A 129 28.40 9.47 18.45
C THR A 129 28.37 10.99 18.60
N ILE A 130 27.63 11.49 19.59
CA ILE A 130 27.80 12.83 20.11
C ILE A 130 28.94 12.79 21.12
N ASN A 131 30.16 13.09 20.70
CA ASN A 131 31.20 13.55 21.62
C ASN A 131 31.73 14.87 21.11
N GLY A 132 31.09 15.94 21.59
CA GLY A 132 31.60 17.29 21.53
C GLY A 132 32.68 17.53 22.58
N VAL A 133 33.70 18.28 22.15
CA VAL A 133 34.34 19.42 22.83
C VAL A 133 35.03 19.18 24.20
N MET A 134 36.36 19.14 24.11
CA MET A 134 37.37 20.06 24.71
C MET A 134 37.26 20.49 26.19
N PRO A 135 38.42 20.58 26.88
CA PRO A 135 38.78 21.73 27.70
C PRO A 135 39.72 22.70 26.96
#